data_AF-I2FFU3-F1
#
_entry.id   AF-I2FFU3-F1
#
_cell.length_a   1.000
_cell.length_b   1.000
_cell.length_c   1.000
_cell.angle_alpha   90.00
_cell.angle_beta   90.00
_cell.angle_gamma   90.00
#
_symmetry.space_group_name_H-M   'P 1'
#
loop_
_entity.id
_entity.type
_entity.pdbx_description
1 polymer ?
#
loop_
_entity_poly.entity_id
_entity_poly.type
_entity_poly.pdbx_seq_one_letter_code
_entity_poly.pdbx_strand_id
1 'polypeptide(L)' 'SGKLPSSNRIPWRGDSALNDGSDVGKDLTGGYYDAGDHVKFGFPMAGTVTVLGWGVVEYRDAYTDSGQLE' A
#
# COMPACT_ATOMS: atom_id res chain seq x y z
N SER A 1 0.68 6.61 0.84
CA SER A 1 1.05 7.51 1.94
C SER A 1 2.46 7.17 2.41
N GLY A 2 3.07 7.98 3.27
CA GLY A 2 4.37 7.75 3.88
C GLY A 2 5.56 8.14 3.02
N LYS A 3 6.74 7.79 3.51
CA LYS A 3 8.01 7.92 2.80
C LYS A 3 8.08 6.87 1.69
N LEU A 4 8.34 7.31 0.46
CA LEU A 4 8.43 6.43 -0.69
C LEU A 4 9.83 5.79 -0.78
N PRO A 5 9.95 4.56 -1.32
CA PRO A 5 11.25 3.95 -1.57
C PRO A 5 11.98 4.67 -2.69
N SER A 6 13.31 4.60 -2.69
CA SER A 6 14.15 5.13 -3.78
C SER A 6 13.89 4.46 -5.13
N SER A 7 13.30 3.25 -5.13
CA SER A 7 12.87 2.50 -6.30
C SER A 7 11.48 2.89 -6.82
N ASN A 8 10.86 3.96 -6.31
CA ASN A 8 9.54 4.40 -6.75
C ASN A 8 9.51 4.64 -8.28
N ARG A 9 8.63 3.90 -8.98
CA ARG A 9 8.47 3.97 -10.44
C ARG A 9 7.50 5.07 -10.89
N ILE A 10 6.85 5.78 -9.97
CA ILE A 10 5.80 6.76 -10.28
C ILE A 10 6.32 8.19 -10.06
N PRO A 11 6.72 8.93 -11.12
CA PRO A 11 7.51 10.17 -11.00
C PRO A 11 6.75 11.35 -10.39
N TRP A 12 5.42 11.34 -10.46
CA TRP A 12 4.57 12.41 -9.93
C TRP A 12 4.11 12.14 -8.49
N ARG A 13 4.52 11.02 -7.89
CA ARG A 13 4.25 10.70 -6.48
C ARG A 13 5.48 10.99 -5.65
N GLY A 14 5.30 11.73 -4.55
CA GLY A 14 6.32 12.02 -3.56
C GLY A 14 5.94 11.55 -2.14
N ASP A 15 6.85 11.79 -1.20
CA ASP A 15 6.62 11.58 0.23
C ASP A 15 5.40 12.38 0.69
N SER A 16 4.54 11.76 1.51
CA SER A 16 3.26 12.34 1.94
C SER A 16 2.88 11.89 3.33
N ALA A 17 2.12 12.74 4.06
CA ALA A 17 1.56 12.41 5.37
C ALA A 17 2.58 11.82 6.38
N LEU A 18 3.78 12.42 6.42
CA LEU A 18 4.91 11.94 7.24
C LEU A 18 4.72 12.11 8.75
N ASN A 19 3.64 12.77 9.18
CA ASN A 19 3.29 12.98 10.58
C ASN A 19 2.09 12.13 11.03
N ASP A 20 1.61 11.19 10.21
CA ASP A 20 0.49 10.30 10.56
C ASP A 20 0.78 9.57 11.89
N GLY A 21 -0.11 9.73 12.88
CA GLY A 21 -0.02 9.10 14.21
C GLY A 21 0.73 9.93 15.27
N SER A 22 1.32 11.07 14.91
CA SER A 22 2.02 11.95 15.85
C SER A 22 1.13 12.48 16.98
N ASP A 23 -0.16 12.66 16.72
CA ASP A 23 -1.20 13.07 17.67
C ASP A 23 -1.46 12.04 18.78
N VAL A 24 -1.11 10.78 18.54
CA VAL A 24 -1.21 9.67 19.50
C VAL A 24 0.16 9.08 19.87
N GLY A 25 1.25 9.75 19.47
CA GLY A 25 2.62 9.30 19.77
C GLY A 25 2.98 7.95 19.13
N LYS A 26 2.44 7.65 17.95
CA LYS A 26 2.73 6.43 17.18
C LYS A 26 3.21 6.80 15.78
N ASP A 27 4.08 5.97 15.21
CA ASP A 27 4.33 6.02 13.77
C ASP A 27 3.23 5.26 13.07
N LEU A 28 2.32 6.00 12.44
CA LEU A 28 1.29 5.44 11.58
C LEU A 28 1.52 5.83 10.12
N THR A 29 2.75 6.20 9.72
CA THR A 29 3.07 6.53 8.32
C THR A 29 2.94 5.30 7.40
N GLY A 30 2.81 5.53 6.09
CA GLY A 30 2.69 4.46 5.09
C GLY A 30 1.24 4.03 4.83
N GLY A 31 1.07 2.84 4.24
CA GLY A 31 -0.23 2.34 3.79
C GLY A 31 -0.79 3.05 2.55
N TYR A 32 -2.02 2.70 2.20
CA TYR A 32 -2.70 3.17 0.98
C TYR A 32 -3.73 4.25 1.28
N TYR A 33 -3.84 5.23 0.39
CA TYR A 33 -5.02 6.07 0.32
C TYR A 33 -6.14 5.26 -0.32
N ASP A 34 -7.37 5.42 0.18
CA ASP A 34 -8.48 4.52 -0.13
C ASP A 34 -8.96 4.64 -1.58
N ALA A 35 -9.20 5.87 -2.05
CA ALA A 35 -9.69 6.11 -3.40
C ALA A 35 -9.04 7.37 -4.04
N GLY A 36 -9.84 8.35 -4.44
CA GLY A 36 -9.37 9.64 -4.97
C GLY A 36 -9.09 10.68 -3.88
N ASP A 37 -9.28 10.31 -2.61
CA ASP A 37 -9.02 11.13 -1.44
C ASP A 37 -7.70 10.73 -0.76
N HIS A 38 -7.50 11.20 0.47
CA HIS A 38 -6.27 10.97 1.24
C HIS A 38 -6.51 10.30 2.59
N VAL A 39 -7.71 9.77 2.87
CA VAL A 39 -7.96 9.04 4.10
C VAL A 39 -7.46 7.60 3.97
N LYS A 40 -6.97 7.05 5.08
CA LYS A 40 -6.54 5.66 5.23
C LYS A 40 -7.64 4.87 5.93
N PHE A 41 -8.68 4.50 5.19
CA PHE A 41 -9.77 3.70 5.75
C PHE A 41 -9.29 2.25 5.97
N GLY A 42 -9.14 1.86 7.24
CA GLY A 42 -8.54 0.57 7.59
C GLY A 42 -9.31 -0.65 7.09
N PHE A 43 -10.65 -0.58 7.04
CA PHE A 43 -11.46 -1.73 6.63
C PHE A 43 -11.33 -2.07 5.13
N PRO A 44 -11.57 -1.15 4.18
CA PRO A 44 -11.33 -1.44 2.76
C PRO A 44 -9.86 -1.69 2.42
N MET A 45 -8.91 -1.05 3.12
CA MET A 45 -7.48 -1.36 2.97
C MET A 45 -7.18 -2.82 3.32
N ALA A 46 -7.66 -3.29 4.49
CA ALA A 46 -7.48 -4.67 4.90
C ALA A 46 -8.13 -5.64 3.92
N GLY A 47 -9.36 -5.37 3.48
CA GLY A 47 -10.07 -6.19 2.48
C GLY A 47 -9.29 -6.31 1.16
N THR A 48 -8.72 -5.20 0.68
CA THR A 48 -7.89 -5.17 -0.53
C THR A 48 -6.67 -6.09 -0.40
N VAL A 49 -5.93 -5.99 0.71
CA VAL A 49 -4.75 -6.83 0.95
C VAL A 49 -5.12 -8.29 1.11
N THR A 50 -6.25 -8.61 1.75
CA THR A 50 -6.75 -9.99 1.85
C THR A 50 -7.04 -10.58 0.47
N VAL A 51 -7.72 -9.84 -0.41
CA VAL A 51 -8.03 -10.33 -1.77
C VAL A 51 -6.76 -10.50 -2.61
N LEU A 52 -5.81 -9.56 -2.54
CA LEU A 52 -4.52 -9.70 -3.22
C LEU A 52 -3.72 -10.90 -2.71
N GLY A 53 -3.62 -11.06 -1.39
CA GLY A 53 -2.94 -12.19 -0.77
C GLY A 53 -3.58 -13.53 -1.12
N TRP A 54 -4.91 -13.61 -1.11
CA TRP A 54 -5.64 -14.80 -1.55
C TRP A 54 -5.38 -15.10 -3.03
N GLY A 55 -5.37 -14.08 -3.90
CA GLY A 55 -5.01 -14.24 -5.31
C GLY A 55 -3.63 -14.87 -5.50
N VAL A 56 -2.64 -14.46 -4.70
CA VAL A 56 -1.29 -15.07 -4.72
C VAL A 56 -1.31 -16.52 -4.21
N VAL A 57 -2.10 -16.82 -3.18
CA VAL A 57 -2.23 -18.20 -2.66
C VAL A 57 -2.87 -19.12 -3.69
N GLU A 58 -3.91 -18.66 -4.37
CA GLU A 58 -4.67 -19.48 -5.33
C GLU A 58 -3.97 -19.61 -6.69
N TYR A 59 -3.33 -18.53 -7.17
CA TYR A 59 -2.83 -18.41 -8.54
C TYR A 59 -1.33 -18.10 -8.62
N ARG A 60 -0.52 -18.61 -7.68
CA ARG A 60 0.91 -18.30 -7.56
C ARG A 60 1.71 -18.44 -8.86
N ASP A 61 1.44 -19.49 -9.62
CA ASP A 61 2.15 -19.75 -10.89
C ASP A 61 1.87 -18.65 -11.91
N ALA A 62 0.64 -18.14 -11.98
CA ALA A 62 0.30 -17.03 -12.87
C ALA A 62 1.05 -15.73 -12.50
N TYR A 63 1.24 -15.45 -11.20
CA TYR A 63 2.07 -14.32 -10.75
C TYR A 63 3.55 -14.51 -11.11
N THR A 64 4.04 -15.75 -11.05
CA THR A 64 5.43 -16.08 -11.40
C THR A 64 5.67 -15.95 -12.90
N ASP A 65 4.81 -16.56 -13.71
CA ASP A 65 4.91 -16.58 -15.18
C ASP A 65 4.75 -15.17 -15.80
N SER A 66 3.93 -14.32 -15.17
CA SER A 66 3.79 -12.90 -15.58
C SER A 66 4.89 -11.99 -15.04
N GLY A 67 5.78 -12.49 -14.18
CA GLY A 67 6.84 -11.72 -13.53
C GLY A 67 6.32 -10.63 -12.59
N GLN A 68 5.14 -10.83 -11.98
CA GLN A 68 4.51 -9.87 -11.04
C GLN A 68 4.53 -10.35 -9.57
N LEU A 69 5.26 -11.44 -9.28
CA LEU A 69 5.42 -11.93 -7.92
C LEU A 69 6.45 -11.13 -7.10
N GLU A 70 7.46 -10.54 -7.77
CA GLU A 70 8.58 -9.81 -7.16
C GLU A 70 8.61 -8.32 -7.57
#